data_AF-A0AAE6YDQ0-F1
#
_entry.id   AF-A0AAE6YDQ0-F1
#
_cell.length_a   1.000
_cell.length_b   1.000
_cell.length_c   1.000
_cell.angle_alpha   90.00
_cell.angle_beta   90.00
_cell.angle_gamma   90.00
#
_symmetry.space_group_name_H-M   'P 1'
#
loop_
_entity.id
_entity.type
_entity.pdbx_description
1 polymer ?
#
loop_
_entity_poly.entity_id
_entity_poly.type
_entity_poly.pdbx_seq_one_letter_code
_entity_poly.pdbx_strand_id
1 'polypeptide(L)' 'MSDEQGPTQRPALTNLQRDRIDFARRDLEDAQVADLTQQDHASLILLVTRLCTRLDDTLALIGEVIERPPEHHL' A
#
# COMPACT_ATOMS: atom_id res chain seq x y z
N MET A 1 26.36 -30.74 3.32
CA MET A 1 25.01 -30.92 3.88
C MET A 1 24.36 -29.56 3.72
N SER A 2 23.49 -29.41 2.71
CA SER A 2 22.86 -28.14 2.40
C SER A 2 21.63 -28.00 3.28
N ASP A 3 21.68 -27.10 4.27
CA ASP A 3 20.47 -26.68 4.97
C ASP A 3 19.68 -25.77 4.03
N GLU A 4 18.68 -26.38 3.37
CA GLU A 4 17.64 -25.68 2.64
C GLU A 4 16.95 -24.70 3.59
N GLN A 5 17.23 -23.42 3.42
CA GLN A 5 16.48 -22.34 4.07
C GLN A 5 15.03 -22.44 3.58
N GLY A 6 14.17 -23.10 4.36
CA GLY A 6 12.73 -23.18 4.11
C GLY A 6 12.14 -21.77 3.95
N PRO A 7 11.04 -21.61 3.19
CA PRO A 7 10.49 -20.30 2.89
C PRO A 7 10.18 -19.57 4.19
N THR A 8 10.93 -18.49 4.45
CA THR A 8 10.68 -17.56 5.55
C THR A 8 9.22 -17.14 5.46
N GLN A 9 8.37 -17.62 6.38
CA GLN A 9 6.95 -17.26 6.39
C GLN A 9 6.86 -15.74 6.51
N ARG A 10 6.41 -15.06 5.45
CA ARG A 10 6.19 -13.62 5.51
C ARG A 10 5.11 -13.38 6.57
N PRO A 11 5.30 -12.42 7.49
CA PRO A 11 4.28 -12.07 8.46
C PRO A 11 2.98 -11.76 7.72
N ALA A 12 1.88 -12.35 8.18
CA ALA A 12 0.57 -11.97 7.67
C ALA A 12 0.32 -10.49 8.01
N LEU A 13 -0.23 -9.74 7.05
CA LEU A 13 -0.59 -8.35 7.28
C LEU A 13 -1.61 -8.25 8.42
N THR A 14 -1.46 -7.23 9.26
CA THR A 14 -2.49 -6.87 10.24
C THR A 14 -3.78 -6.43 9.53
N ASN A 15 -4.90 -6.40 10.26
CA ASN A 15 -6.17 -5.92 9.69
C ASN A 15 -6.03 -4.48 9.18
N LEU A 16 -5.38 -3.60 9.95
CA LEU A 16 -5.14 -2.21 9.56
C LEU A 16 -4.30 -2.10 8.29
N GLN A 17 -3.27 -2.94 8.14
CA GLN A 17 -2.43 -2.97 6.93
C GLN A 17 -3.20 -3.46 5.71
N ARG A 18 -4.10 -4.44 5.89
CA ARG A 18 -5.02 -4.88 4.82
C ARG A 18 -6.00 -3.78 4.43
N ASP A 19 -6.62 -3.12 5.40
CA ASP A 19 -7.56 -2.04 5.15
C ASP A 19 -6.90 -0.90 4.34
N ARG A 20 -5.65 -0.53 4.68
CA ARG A 20 -4.87 0.47 3.93
C ARG A 20 -4.68 0.09 2.46
N ILE A 21 -4.34 -1.17 2.19
CA ILE A 21 -4.22 -1.68 0.81
C ILE A 21 -5.56 -1.62 0.10
N ASP A 22 -6.63 -2.04 0.75
CA ASP A 22 -7.96 -2.06 0.14
C ASP A 22 -8.44 -0.65 -0.20
N PHE A 23 -8.18 0.35 0.66
CA PHE A 23 -8.45 1.75 0.35
C PHE A 23 -7.61 2.24 -0.84
N ALA A 24 -6.31 1.97 -0.86
CA ALA A 24 -5.46 2.37 -1.98
C ALA A 24 -5.90 1.74 -3.31
N ARG A 25 -6.32 0.47 -3.29
CA ARG A 25 -6.85 -0.22 -4.48
C ARG A 25 -8.14 0.39 -4.98
N ARG A 26 -9.11 0.63 -4.10
CA ARG A 26 -10.40 1.25 -4.48
C ARG A 26 -10.19 2.63 -5.07
N ASP A 27 -9.35 3.46 -4.46
CA ASP A 27 -9.02 4.80 -4.94
C ASP A 27 -8.40 4.76 -6.35
N LEU A 28 -7.56 3.76 -6.64
CA LEU A 28 -6.97 3.55 -7.95
C LEU A 28 -7.98 3.04 -8.97
N GLU A 29 -8.85 2.10 -8.59
CA GLU A 29 -9.92 1.57 -9.42
C GLU A 29 -10.91 2.69 -9.80
N ASP A 30 -11.32 3.51 -8.83
CA ASP A 30 -12.17 4.70 -9.04
C ASP A 30 -11.53 5.68 -10.03
N ALA A 31 -10.22 5.93 -9.90
CA ALA A 31 -9.50 6.84 -10.80
C ALA A 31 -9.34 6.28 -12.22
N GLN A 32 -9.18 4.96 -12.39
CA GLN A 32 -9.04 4.32 -13.70
C GLN A 32 -10.32 4.41 -14.54
N VAL A 33 -11.49 4.34 -13.89
CA VAL A 33 -12.79 4.40 -14.57
C VAL A 33 -13.33 5.83 -14.70
N ALA A 34 -12.64 6.82 -14.13
CA ALA A 34 -13.03 8.22 -14.23
C ALA A 34 -12.83 8.72 -15.67
N ASP A 35 -13.88 9.30 -16.26
CA ASP A 35 -13.75 10.05 -17.51
C ASP A 35 -13.09 11.40 -17.23
N LEU A 36 -11.75 11.42 -17.37
CA LEU A 36 -10.93 12.60 -17.11
C LEU A 36 -11.28 13.79 -18.01
N THR A 37 -11.88 13.54 -19.18
CA THR A 37 -12.24 14.60 -20.13
C THR A 37 -13.46 15.43 -19.67
N GLN A 38 -14.26 14.88 -18.75
CA GLN A 38 -15.42 15.55 -18.17
C GLN A 38 -15.15 16.18 -16.80
N GLN A 39 -13.94 16.00 -16.26
CA GLN A 39 -13.56 16.60 -14.97
C GLN A 39 -13.06 18.03 -15.19
N ASP A 40 -13.45 18.93 -14.29
CA ASP A 40 -12.83 20.24 -14.23
C ASP A 40 -11.39 20.15 -13.67
N HIS A 41 -10.61 21.22 -13.84
CA HIS A 41 -9.22 21.26 -13.40
C HIS A 41 -9.09 21.02 -11.89
N ALA A 42 -10.03 21.52 -11.08
CA ALA A 42 -9.98 21.34 -9.64
C ALA A 42 -10.18 19.88 -9.23
N SER A 43 -11.11 19.18 -9.88
CA SER A 43 -11.40 17.77 -9.66
C SER A 43 -10.23 16.90 -10.10
N LEU A 44 -9.58 17.23 -11.22
CA LEU A 44 -8.36 16.56 -11.66
C LEU A 44 -7.20 16.73 -10.67
N ILE A 45 -6.98 17.95 -10.16
CA ILE A 45 -5.95 18.22 -9.14
C ILE A 45 -6.22 17.40 -7.88
N LEU A 46 -7.48 17.34 -7.42
CA LEU A 46 -7.86 16.59 -6.24
C LEU A 46 -7.64 15.09 -6.44
N LEU A 47 -8.03 14.55 -7.60
CA LEU A 47 -7.84 13.15 -7.95
C LEU A 47 -6.34 12.78 -7.93
N VAL A 48 -5.49 13.58 -8.57
CA VAL A 48 -4.04 13.35 -8.57
C VAL A 48 -3.47 13.43 -7.15
N THR A 49 -3.88 14.43 -6.37
CA THR A 49 -3.42 14.61 -4.98
C THR A 49 -3.78 13.41 -4.11
N ARG A 50 -5.01 12.89 -4.25
CA ARG A 50 -5.47 11.69 -3.55
C ARG A 50 -4.63 10.47 -3.95
N LEU A 51 -4.37 10.28 -5.25
CA LEU A 51 -3.54 9.17 -5.73
C LEU A 51 -2.10 9.24 -5.20
N CYS A 52 -1.47 10.42 -5.21
CA CYS A 52 -0.14 10.61 -4.62
C CYS A 52 -0.13 10.24 -3.13
N THR A 53 -1.13 10.70 -2.38
CA THR A 53 -1.26 10.37 -0.94
C THR A 53 -1.38 8.85 -0.72
N ARG A 54 -2.10 8.13 -1.59
CA ARG A 54 -2.22 6.65 -1.50
C ARG A 54 -0.95 5.91 -1.87
N LEU A 55 -0.19 6.43 -2.82
CA LEU A 55 1.13 5.89 -3.15
C LEU A 55 2.09 6.05 -1.97
N ASP A 56 2.12 7.23 -1.34
CA ASP A 56 2.95 7.48 -0.16
C ASP A 56 2.57 6.55 1.00
N ASP A 57 1.28 6.36 1.27
CA ASP A 57 0.80 5.43 2.31
C ASP A 57 1.19 3.97 2.02
N THR A 58 1.12 3.55 0.74
CA THR A 58 1.53 2.20 0.33
C THR A 58 3.04 2.00 0.47
N LEU A 59 3.84 3.01 0.15
CA LEU A 59 5.30 2.98 0.34
C LEU A 59 5.65 2.93 1.83
N ALA A 60 4.95 3.69 2.68
CA ALA A 60 5.12 3.61 4.12
C ALA A 60 4.79 2.21 4.66
N LEU A 61 3.70 1.60 4.18
CA LEU A 61 3.32 0.24 4.53
C LEU A 61 4.39 -0.79 4.12
N ILE A 62 5.01 -0.63 2.95
CA ILE A 62 6.13 -1.48 2.52
C ILE A 62 7.30 -1.35 3.50
N GLY A 63 7.60 -0.12 3.95
CA GLY A 63 8.60 0.12 5.00
C GLY A 63 8.27 -0.64 6.28
N GLU A 64 7.03 -0.52 6.77
CA GLU A 64 6.57 -1.23 7.98
C GLU A 64 6.68 -2.76 7.88
N VAL A 65 6.45 -3.33 6.69
CA VAL A 65 6.51 -4.78 6.49
C VAL A 65 7.95 -5.27 6.33
N ILE A 66 8.84 -4.44 5.80
CA ILE A 66 10.26 -4.77 5.61
C ILE A 66 11.06 -4.57 6.91
N GLU A 67 10.72 -3.56 7.71
CA GLU A 67 11.35 -3.34 9.03
C GLU A 67 10.84 -4.35 10.06
N ARG A 68 11.55 -5.48 10.18
CA ARG A 68 11.39 -6.45 11.28
C ARG A 68 11.58 -5.71 12.62
N PRO A 69 10.66 -5.79 13.60
CA PRO A 69 10.95 -5.28 14.93
C PRO A 69 12.17 -6.03 15.50
N PRO A 70 13.09 -5.34 16.20
CA PRO A 70 14.27 -5.98 16.77
C PRO A 70 13.80 -7.09 17.72
N GLU A 71 14.23 -8.33 17.45
CA GLU A 71 13.95 -9.48 18.29
C GLU A 71 14.47 -9.19 19.70
N HIS A 72 13.56 -8.91 20.63
CA HIS A 72 13.90 -8.90 22.04
C HIS A 72 14.23 -10.34 22.44
N HIS A 73 15.52 -10.67 22.36
CA HIS A 73 16.08 -11.83 23.01
C HIS A 73 15.93 -11.63 24.53
N LEU A 74 15.05 -12.43 25.14
CA LEU A 74 15.05 -12.72 26.57
C LEU A 74 15.48 -14.16 26.77
#